data_AF-A0A820QZW4-F1
#
_entry.id   AF-A0A820QZW4-F1
#
_cell.length_a   1.000
_cell.length_b   1.000
_cell.length_c   1.000
_cell.angle_alpha   90.00
_cell.angle_beta   90.00
_cell.angle_gamma   90.00
#
_symmetry.space_group_name_H-M   'P 1'
#
loop_
_entity.id
_entity.type
_entity.pdbx_description
1 polymer ?
#
loop_
_entity_poly.entity_id
_entity_poly.type
_entity_poly.pdbx_seq_one_letter_code
_entity_poly.pdbx_strand_id
1 'polypeptide(L)'
;MGYNIDPTVTVLVVCKLKNFFVYTWRALAVWFLTLACIDRFLHSSSNVNFRRWSSYKVATRVIPLTFLLAHLAYLHVAVFYEILLPRRTCSILSSSYAMFL
;
A
#
# COMPACT_ATOMS: atom_id res chain seq x y z
N MET A 1 -9.94 -35.61 17.43
CA MET A 1 -9.03 -34.44 17.35
C MET A 1 -9.85 -33.26 16.85
N GLY A 2 -10.35 -32.43 17.77
CA GLY A 2 -11.21 -31.28 17.44
C GLY A 2 -10.34 -30.05 17.17
N TYR A 3 -10.46 -29.49 15.98
CA TYR A 3 -9.74 -28.29 15.57
C TYR A 3 -10.42 -27.07 16.23
N ASN A 4 -9.86 -26.61 17.35
CA ASN A 4 -10.23 -25.34 18.00
C ASN A 4 -9.76 -24.17 17.12
N ILE A 5 -10.35 -24.00 15.93
CA ILE A 5 -10.25 -22.71 15.25
C ILE A 5 -11.26 -21.82 15.93
N ASP A 6 -10.80 -20.87 16.73
CA ASP A 6 -11.65 -19.74 17.09
C ASP A 6 -12.00 -18.98 15.79
N PRO A 7 -13.25 -19.04 15.33
CA PRO A 7 -13.65 -18.39 14.10
C PRO A 7 -13.44 -16.89 14.20
N THR A 8 -13.54 -16.33 15.42
CA THR A 8 -13.33 -14.93 15.76
C THR A 8 -11.90 -14.47 15.47
N VAL A 9 -10.88 -15.28 15.78
CA VAL A 9 -9.47 -14.90 15.53
C VAL A 9 -9.15 -14.98 14.04
N THR A 10 -9.67 -16.00 13.36
CA THR A 10 -9.45 -16.19 11.92
C THR A 10 -10.07 -15.07 11.09
N VAL A 11 -11.31 -14.66 11.41
CA VAL A 11 -11.94 -13.54 10.70
C VAL A 11 -11.20 -12.22 10.94
N LEU A 12 -10.62 -12.01 12.13
CA LEU A 12 -9.87 -10.80 12.49
C LEU A 12 -8.58 -10.68 11.67
N VAL A 13 -7.84 -11.77 11.54
CA VAL A 13 -6.60 -11.82 10.74
C VAL A 13 -6.88 -11.61 9.25
N VAL A 14 -7.90 -12.29 8.71
CA VAL A 14 -8.31 -12.13 7.31
C VAL A 14 -8.77 -10.69 7.03
N CYS A 15 -9.50 -10.10 7.97
CA CYS A 15 -9.94 -8.71 7.90
C CYS A 15 -8.77 -7.73 7.83
N LYS A 16 -7.77 -7.94 8.70
CA LYS A 16 -6.56 -7.13 8.78
C LYS A 16 -5.76 -7.21 7.49
N LEU A 17 -5.56 -8.43 6.97
CA LEU A 17 -4.87 -8.67 5.71
C LEU A 17 -5.59 -8.03 4.52
N LYS A 18 -6.91 -8.23 4.40
CA LYS A 18 -7.71 -7.63 3.33
C LYS A 18 -7.56 -6.11 3.31
N ASN A 19 -7.71 -5.46 4.46
CA ASN A 19 -7.56 -4.01 4.54
C ASN A 19 -6.14 -3.58 4.18
N PHE A 20 -5.11 -4.25 4.71
CA PHE A 20 -3.73 -3.98 4.35
C PHE A 20 -3.50 -4.01 2.84
N PHE A 21 -3.96 -5.05 2.14
CA PHE A 21 -3.80 -5.14 0.70
C PHE A 21 -4.57 -4.05 -0.04
N VAL A 22 -5.83 -3.76 0.35
CA VAL A 22 -6.64 -2.73 -0.32
C VAL A 22 -5.98 -1.36 -0.22
N TYR A 23 -5.51 -0.95 0.96
CA TYR A 23 -4.86 0.36 1.12
C TYR A 23 -3.50 0.41 0.42
N THR A 24 -2.68 -0.63 0.59
CA THR A 24 -1.37 -0.69 -0.06
C THR A 24 -1.51 -0.65 -1.58
N TRP A 25 -2.49 -1.36 -2.16
CA TRP A 25 -2.72 -1.37 -3.60
C TRP A 25 -3.21 -0.02 -4.13
N ARG A 26 -4.10 0.66 -3.41
CA ARG A 26 -4.53 2.02 -3.75
C ARG A 26 -3.36 2.99 -3.75
N ALA A 27 -2.50 2.93 -2.74
CA ALA A 27 -1.32 3.78 -2.67
C ALA A 27 -0.33 3.48 -3.80
N LEU A 28 -0.08 2.20 -4.09
CA LEU A 28 0.77 1.80 -5.21
C LEU A 28 0.24 2.33 -6.54
N ALA A 29 -1.07 2.28 -6.78
CA ALA A 29 -1.66 2.83 -7.99
C ALA A 29 -1.38 4.33 -8.14
N VAL A 30 -1.51 5.10 -7.07
CA VAL A 30 -1.18 6.55 -7.08
C VAL A 30 0.31 6.76 -7.33
N TRP A 31 1.18 6.03 -6.63
CA TRP A 31 2.63 6.16 -6.81
C TRP A 31 3.07 5.78 -8.23
N PHE A 32 2.59 4.69 -8.79
CA PHE A 32 2.90 4.31 -10.16
C PHE A 32 2.38 5.34 -11.18
N LEU A 33 1.20 5.92 -10.94
CA LEU A 33 0.69 6.99 -11.78
C LEU A 33 1.59 8.22 -11.73
N THR A 34 2.01 8.65 -10.52
CA THR A 34 2.93 9.80 -10.38
C THR A 34 4.28 9.54 -11.07
N LEU A 35 4.83 8.33 -10.91
CA LEU A 35 6.07 7.93 -11.57
C LEU A 35 5.92 7.91 -13.10
N ALA A 36 4.78 7.46 -13.62
CA ALA A 36 4.51 7.49 -15.06
C ALA A 36 4.40 8.93 -15.59
N CYS A 37 3.78 9.84 -14.83
CA CYS A 37 3.75 11.26 -15.18
C CYS A 37 5.15 11.89 -15.17
N ILE A 38 5.97 11.56 -14.15
CA ILE A 38 7.36 12.02 -14.06
C ILE A 38 8.18 11.48 -15.23
N ASP A 39 8.05 10.20 -15.57
CA ASP A 39 8.76 9.59 -16.71
C ASP A 39 8.40 10.30 -18.02
N ARG A 40 7.10 10.54 -18.27
CA ARG A 40 6.64 11.28 -19.45
C ARG A 40 7.17 12.72 -19.49
N PHE A 41 7.23 13.40 -18.34
CA PHE A 41 7.80 14.74 -18.24
C PHE A 41 9.31 14.76 -18.55
N LEU A 42 10.06 13.80 -18.00
CA LEU A 42 11.49 13.64 -18.28
C LEU A 42 11.75 13.34 -19.75
N HIS A 43 10.87 12.57 -20.39
CA HIS A 43 10.95 12.27 -21.82
C HIS A 43 10.67 13.50 -22.70
N SER A 44 9.77 14.39 -22.28
CA SER A 44 9.46 15.64 -22.98
C SER A 44 10.46 16.78 -22.73
N SER A 45 11.36 16.64 -21.75
CA SER A 45 12.35 17.67 -21.43
C SER A 45 13.41 17.82 -22.52
N SER A 46 13.73 19.06 -22.88
CA SER A 46 14.84 19.39 -23.80
C SER A 46 16.22 19.15 -23.19
N ASN A 47 16.30 18.97 -21.88
CA ASN A 47 17.54 18.76 -21.15
C ASN A 47 17.98 17.29 -21.23
N VAL A 48 19.14 17.05 -21.84
CA VAL A 48 19.74 15.72 -22.04
C VAL A 48 19.96 14.94 -20.73
N ASN A 49 20.26 15.64 -19.63
CA ASN A 49 20.42 15.02 -18.31
C ASN A 49 19.10 14.43 -17.78
N PHE A 50 17.97 15.14 -17.96
CA PHE A 50 16.66 14.64 -17.56
C PHE A 50 16.17 13.51 -18.47
N ARG A 51 16.46 13.60 -19.77
CA ARG A 51 16.12 12.53 -20.71
C ARG A 51 16.85 11.21 -20.40
N ARG A 52 18.07 11.28 -19.85
CA ARG A 52 18.84 10.09 -19.42
C ARG A 52 18.21 9.37 -18.22
N TRP A 53 17.42 10.07 -17.40
CA TRP A 53 16.72 9.48 -16.26
C TRP A 53 15.50 8.65 -16.68
N SER A 54 14.85 8.99 -17.80
CA SER A 54 13.83 8.15 -18.45
C SER A 54 14.53 7.00 -19.21
N SER A 55 15.15 6.10 -18.45
CA SER A 55 15.79 4.90 -18.97
C SER A 55 15.21 3.68 -18.28
N TYR A 56 15.04 2.59 -19.03
CA TYR A 56 14.50 1.33 -18.50
C TYR A 56 15.27 0.87 -17.24
N LYS A 57 16.58 1.10 -17.19
CA LYS A 57 17.44 0.72 -16.05
C LYS A 57 17.03 1.42 -14.75
N VAL A 58 16.57 2.66 -14.86
CA VAL A 58 16.09 3.44 -13.71
C VAL A 58 14.71 2.94 -13.33
N ALA A 59 13.80 2.77 -14.28
CA ALA A 59 12.45 2.25 -14.02
C ALA A 59 12.47 0.87 -13.32
N THR A 60 13.33 -0.05 -13.77
CA THR A 60 13.50 -1.38 -13.16
C THR A 60 13.98 -1.33 -11.71
N ARG A 61 14.65 -0.26 -11.28
CA ARG A 61 15.05 -0.07 -9.87
C ARG A 61 14.00 0.70 -9.08
N VAL A 62 13.40 1.72 -9.66
CA VAL A 62 12.45 2.61 -8.98
C VAL A 62 11.13 1.89 -8.68
N ILE A 63 10.63 1.05 -9.59
CA ILE A 63 9.38 0.29 -9.39
C ILE A 63 9.45 -0.62 -8.14
N PRO A 64 10.43 -1.54 -8.01
CA PRO A 64 10.51 -2.40 -6.82
C PRO A 64 10.84 -1.62 -5.55
N LEU A 65 11.64 -0.55 -5.62
CA LEU A 65 11.87 0.33 -4.46
C LEU A 65 10.58 0.98 -3.97
N THR A 66 9.76 1.50 -4.89
CA THR A 66 8.46 2.10 -4.57
C THR A 66 7.51 1.06 -3.98
N PHE A 67 7.55 -0.17 -4.51
CA PHE A 67 6.76 -1.28 -3.97
C PHE A 67 7.12 -1.60 -2.52
N LEU A 68 8.42 -1.73 -2.23
CA LEU A 68 8.93 -2.01 -0.88
C LEU A 68 8.63 -0.87 0.09
N LEU A 69 8.84 0.38 -0.32
CA LEU A 69 8.56 1.56 0.51
C LEU A 69 7.07 1.67 0.85
N ALA A 70 6.18 1.43 -0.12
CA ALA A 70 4.74 1.42 0.13
C ALA A 70 4.36 0.32 1.13
N HIS A 71 4.88 -0.91 0.96
CA HIS A 71 4.60 -1.99 1.92
C HIS A 71 5.11 -1.67 3.32
N LEU A 72 6.32 -1.13 3.46
CA LEU A 72 6.89 -0.74 4.77
C LEU A 72 6.05 0.34 5.46
N ALA A 73 5.64 1.38 4.72
CA ALA A 73 4.81 2.45 5.25
C ALA A 73 3.44 1.93 5.72
N TYR A 74 2.79 1.07 4.92
CA TYR A 74 1.49 0.49 5.28
C TYR A 74 1.59 -0.64 6.30
N LEU A 75 2.76 -1.29 6.47
CA LEU A 75 2.96 -2.34 7.46
C LEU A 75 2.95 -1.76 8.87
N HIS A 76 3.59 -0.60 9.07
CA HIS A 76 3.49 0.15 10.33
C HIS A 76 2.02 0.41 10.66
N VAL A 77 1.30 0.98 9.71
CA VAL A 77 -0.13 1.29 9.81
C VAL A 77 -0.96 0.03 10.12
N ALA A 78 -0.69 -1.09 9.45
CA ALA A 78 -1.35 -2.37 9.71
C ALA A 78 -1.12 -2.88 11.14
N VAL A 79 0.09 -2.79 11.68
CA VAL A 79 0.39 -3.30 13.03
C VAL A 79 -0.40 -2.56 14.10
N PHE A 80 -0.43 -1.22 14.05
CA PHE A 80 -1.06 -0.35 15.05
C PHE A 80 -2.59 -0.27 14.95
N TYR A 81 -3.22 -0.83 13.91
CA TYR A 81 -4.68 -0.87 13.80
C TYR A 81 -5.31 -1.85 14.78
N GLU A 82 -6.15 -1.32 15.67
CA GLU A 82 -7.11 -2.09 16.48
C GLU A 82 -8.39 -2.32 15.67
N ILE A 83 -8.77 -3.59 15.52
CA ILE A 83 -9.99 -3.98 14.80
C ILE A 83 -10.98 -4.42 15.85
N LEU A 84 -11.94 -3.57 16.19
CA LEU A 84 -13.13 -4.03 16.90
C LEU A 84 -14.04 -4.74 15.89
N LEU A 85 -14.61 -5.88 16.27
CA LEU A 85 -15.71 -6.53 15.54
C LEU A 85 -17.03 -6.28 16.27
N PRO A 86 -17.69 -5.11 16.13
CA PRO A 86 -18.97 -4.89 16.80
C PRO A 86 -20.09 -5.79 16.26
N ARG A 87 -19.96 -6.35 15.03
CA ARG A 87 -21.08 -7.04 14.36
C ARG A 87 -20.70 -7.83 13.08
N ARG A 88 -19.65 -8.67 13.11
CA ARG A 88 -19.16 -9.43 11.93
C ARG A 88 -18.79 -8.57 10.70
N THR A 89 -18.76 -7.25 10.82
CA THR A 89 -18.34 -6.33 9.77
C THR A 89 -16.90 -5.92 9.99
N CYS A 90 -16.12 -5.99 8.92
CA CYS A 90 -14.74 -5.55 8.85
C CYS A 90 -14.66 -4.03 8.74
N SER A 91 -15.01 -3.33 9.81
CA SER A 91 -15.03 -1.87 9.90
C SER A 91 -13.87 -1.40 10.76
N ILE A 92 -13.04 -0.53 10.21
CA ILE A 92 -11.89 0.04 10.87
C ILE A 92 -12.42 1.11 11.85
N LEU A 93 -12.43 0.83 13.15
CA LEU A 93 -12.94 1.77 14.16
C LEU A 93 -11.78 2.22 15.05
N SER A 94 -11.14 3.33 14.70
CA SER A 94 -10.39 4.09 15.69
C SER A 94 -10.60 5.55 15.45
N SER A 95 -10.78 6.22 16.58
CA SER A 95 -10.92 7.65 16.68
C SER A 95 -9.64 8.41 16.26
N SER A 96 -8.49 7.74 16.19
CA SER A 96 -7.18 8.41 16.08
C SER A 96 -6.61 8.53 14.66
N TYR A 97 -7.13 7.79 13.68
CA TYR A 97 -6.56 7.74 12.32
C TYR A 97 -7.57 8.00 11.20
N ALA A 98 -8.79 8.46 11.55
CA ALA A 98 -9.77 8.94 10.57
C ALA A 98 -9.24 10.14 9.73
N MET A 99 -8.12 10.75 10.11
CA MET A 99 -7.46 11.84 9.37
C MET A 99 -6.67 11.40 8.13
N PHE A 100 -6.37 10.11 7.95
CA PHE A 100 -5.55 9.63 6.83
C PHE A 100 -6.33 8.82 5.78
N LEU A 101 -7.67 8.83 5.87
CA LEU A 101 -8.58 8.08 5.00
C LEU A 101 -9.39 9.02 4.10
#